data_AF-A0A1H7XIC3-F1
#
_entry.id   AF-A0A1H7XIC3-F1
#
_cell.length_a   1.000
_cell.length_b   1.000
_cell.length_c   1.000
_cell.angle_alpha   90.00
_cell.angle_beta   90.00
_cell.angle_gamma   90.00
#
_symmetry.space_group_name_H-M   'P 1'
#
loop_
_entity.id
_entity.type
_entity.pdbx_description
1 polymer ?
#
loop_
_entity_poly.entity_id
_entity_poly.type
_entity_poly.pdbx_seq_one_letter_code
_entity_poly.pdbx_strand_id
1 'polypeptide(L)'
;MTGNSFYNKLQNLLFPVDEHESDILPVSSCHYYNPSPFQKVMLDYLTWNGIDKKGNVTNKKAYPALTEIQENRTALRECGFANGMYIEKLIVSEFLEMKLNIPDLNPVMFANFYEEQYHNIKLAKFATLETQKSNKITKEYYDTTRGFLIEIQGYFEALDLRTRIECNFTETENWNNRFRVEEFITSFTKLSLNVNTFGKLSINYFINPHLRELVGESLGDAVEKHFAELANGEMKDFVKMVPLNRRYDKYFKEIQTIPNYKVTVTEQNSL
;
A
#
# COMPACT_ATOMS: atom_id res chain seq x y z
N MET A 1 2.92 -45.59 -7.53
CA MET A 1 1.57 -45.92 -8.05
C MET A 1 0.65 -46.17 -6.87
N THR A 2 -0.48 -45.44 -6.85
CA THR A 2 -1.78 -45.79 -6.26
C THR A 2 -1.82 -46.25 -4.80
N GLY A 3 -1.92 -45.30 -3.87
CA GLY A 3 -2.25 -45.59 -2.46
C GLY A 3 -3.10 -44.53 -1.74
N ASN A 4 -2.97 -43.24 -2.07
CA ASN A 4 -3.63 -42.16 -1.29
C ASN A 4 -4.91 -41.58 -1.88
N SER A 5 -5.32 -41.96 -3.10
CA SER A 5 -6.51 -41.37 -3.72
C SER A 5 -7.83 -41.91 -3.15
N PHE A 6 -7.84 -43.10 -2.57
CA PHE A 6 -9.08 -43.73 -2.10
C PHE A 6 -9.40 -43.37 -0.65
N TYR A 7 -8.37 -43.24 0.20
CA TYR A 7 -8.51 -42.81 1.60
C TYR A 7 -9.04 -41.37 1.71
N ASN A 8 -8.52 -40.44 0.91
CA ASN A 8 -8.97 -39.04 0.90
C ASN A 8 -10.41 -38.88 0.41
N LYS A 9 -10.88 -39.76 -0.49
CA LYS A 9 -12.27 -39.71 -0.98
C LYS A 9 -13.26 -40.31 0.02
N LEU A 10 -12.86 -41.34 0.78
CA LEU A 10 -13.68 -41.90 1.85
C LEU A 10 -13.77 -40.97 3.07
N GLN A 11 -12.69 -40.27 3.41
CA GLN A 11 -12.67 -39.33 4.54
C GLN A 11 -13.60 -38.13 4.31
N ASN A 12 -13.63 -37.57 3.10
CA ASN A 12 -14.54 -36.47 2.74
C ASN A 12 -16.00 -36.91 2.57
N LEU A 13 -16.26 -38.20 2.36
CA LEU A 13 -17.62 -38.75 2.25
C LEU A 13 -18.20 -39.11 3.63
N LEU A 14 -17.37 -39.54 4.57
CA LEU A 14 -17.78 -39.96 5.92
C LEU A 14 -17.83 -38.81 6.93
N PHE A 15 -17.13 -37.70 6.67
CA PHE A 15 -17.13 -36.51 7.51
C PHE A 15 -17.26 -35.26 6.63
N PRO A 16 -18.49 -34.85 6.23
CA PRO A 16 -18.69 -33.54 5.64
C PRO A 16 -18.39 -32.51 6.73
N VAL A 17 -17.28 -31.79 6.60
CA VAL A 17 -16.86 -30.79 7.59
C VAL A 17 -17.72 -29.54 7.39
N ASP A 18 -18.48 -29.18 8.42
CA ASP A 18 -19.27 -27.95 8.51
C ASP A 18 -18.37 -26.70 8.46
N GLU A 19 -18.88 -25.63 7.86
CA GLU A 19 -18.23 -24.35 7.49
C GLU A 19 -17.67 -23.48 8.64
N HIS A 20 -17.25 -24.03 9.78
CA HIS A 20 -16.75 -23.23 10.91
C HIS A 20 -15.41 -23.64 11.54
N GLU A 21 -14.64 -24.54 10.93
CA GLU A 21 -13.26 -24.83 11.35
C GLU A 21 -12.29 -24.76 10.16
N SER A 22 -12.03 -23.55 9.69
CA SER A 22 -10.85 -23.25 8.86
C SER A 22 -9.84 -22.44 9.65
N ASP A 23 -9.52 -22.90 10.86
CA ASP A 23 -8.29 -22.54 11.56
C ASP A 23 -7.28 -23.67 11.37
N ILE A 24 -6.03 -23.28 11.08
CA ILE A 24 -4.89 -24.12 10.68
C ILE A 24 -4.90 -24.48 9.19
N LEU A 25 -4.52 -23.50 8.37
CA LEU A 25 -3.90 -23.79 7.08
C LEU A 25 -2.69 -24.72 7.32
N PRO A 26 -2.62 -25.89 6.66
CA PRO A 26 -1.42 -26.69 6.72
C PRO A 26 -0.30 -25.88 6.07
N VAL A 27 0.76 -25.65 6.85
CA VAL A 27 1.99 -24.99 6.40
C VAL A 27 2.49 -25.77 5.19
N SER A 28 2.22 -25.24 3.99
CA SER A 28 2.87 -25.71 2.77
C SER A 28 4.36 -25.66 3.03
N SER A 29 5.01 -26.81 2.88
CA SER A 29 6.46 -26.94 2.97
C SER A 29 7.11 -26.14 1.85
N CYS A 30 7.22 -24.82 2.03
CA CYS A 30 7.90 -23.93 1.11
C CYS A 30 9.37 -24.32 1.06
N HIS A 31 9.81 -24.81 -0.09
CA HIS A 31 11.22 -25.04 -0.37
C HIS A 31 11.98 -23.70 -0.37
N TYR A 32 12.67 -23.41 0.73
CA TYR A 32 13.42 -22.17 0.97
C TYR A 32 14.73 -22.12 0.16
N TYR A 33 14.65 -21.93 -1.15
CA TYR A 33 15.83 -21.69 -2.00
C TYR A 33 15.84 -20.25 -2.50
N ASN A 34 16.77 -19.47 -1.93
CA ASN A 34 17.11 -18.07 -2.21
C ASN A 34 16.12 -17.01 -1.68
N PRO A 35 16.41 -16.37 -0.52
CA PRO A 35 15.59 -15.27 -0.02
C PRO A 35 15.64 -14.07 -0.99
N SER A 36 14.53 -13.35 -1.11
CA SER A 36 14.51 -12.07 -1.81
C SER A 36 15.49 -11.08 -1.15
N PRO A 37 15.95 -10.02 -1.85
CA PRO A 37 16.77 -8.99 -1.23
C PRO A 37 16.13 -8.39 0.03
N PHE A 38 14.80 -8.25 0.06
CA PHE A 38 14.10 -7.72 1.22
C PHE A 38 14.05 -8.74 2.36
N GLN A 39 13.79 -10.02 2.06
CA GLN A 39 13.82 -11.10 3.05
C GLN A 39 15.21 -11.25 3.68
N LYS A 40 16.29 -11.15 2.90
CA LYS A 40 17.67 -11.14 3.43
C LYS A 40 17.84 -10.03 4.47
N VAL A 41 17.44 -8.80 4.13
CA VAL A 41 17.51 -7.64 5.04
C VAL A 41 16.72 -7.90 6.33
N MET A 42 15.53 -8.51 6.24
CA MET A 42 14.75 -8.86 7.44
C MET A 42 15.50 -9.83 8.34
N LEU A 43 16.01 -10.93 7.78
CA LEU A 43 16.74 -11.95 8.53
C LEU A 43 17.97 -11.37 9.22
N ASP A 44 18.72 -10.51 8.53
CA ASP A 44 19.90 -9.84 9.08
C ASP A 44 19.51 -8.89 10.22
N TYR A 45 18.50 -8.03 10.04
CA TYR A 45 18.03 -7.12 11.09
C TYR A 45 17.52 -7.84 12.33
N LEU A 46 16.80 -8.95 12.17
CA LEU A 46 16.38 -9.78 13.30
C LEU A 46 17.60 -10.37 14.03
N THR A 47 18.57 -10.88 13.27
CA THR A 47 19.81 -11.46 13.83
C THR A 47 20.63 -10.39 14.59
N TRP A 48 20.80 -9.20 14.02
CA TRP A 48 21.52 -8.09 14.65
C TRP A 48 20.85 -7.63 15.95
N ASN A 49 19.52 -7.74 16.01
CA ASN A 49 18.74 -7.45 17.21
C ASN A 49 18.60 -8.64 18.17
N GLY A 50 19.39 -9.70 17.99
CA GLY A 50 19.51 -10.81 18.93
C GLY A 50 18.42 -11.87 18.82
N ILE A 51 17.67 -11.89 17.71
CA ILE A 51 16.66 -12.92 17.45
C ILE A 51 17.34 -14.10 16.73
N ASP A 52 17.31 -15.27 17.36
CA ASP A 52 17.96 -16.47 16.83
C ASP A 52 17.13 -17.13 15.69
N LYS A 53 17.71 -18.16 15.07
CA LYS A 53 17.05 -18.91 13.97
C LYS A 53 15.74 -19.61 14.39
N LYS A 54 15.51 -19.82 15.69
CA LYS A 54 14.27 -20.39 16.24
C LYS A 54 13.25 -19.30 16.61
N GLY A 55 13.62 -18.02 16.45
CA GLY A 55 12.79 -16.87 16.79
C GLY A 55 12.84 -16.49 18.27
N ASN A 56 13.80 -16.98 19.04
CA ASN A 56 13.97 -16.60 20.44
C ASN A 56 14.77 -15.31 20.55
N VAL A 57 14.34 -14.42 21.45
CA VAL A 57 15.09 -13.21 21.80
C VAL A 57 16.24 -13.60 22.73
N THR A 58 17.46 -13.26 22.33
CA THR A 58 18.67 -13.48 23.11
C THR A 58 19.26 -12.15 23.58
N ASN A 59 19.98 -12.16 24.70
CA ASN A 59 20.66 -10.97 25.21
C ASN A 59 21.90 -10.56 24.37
N LYS A 60 22.20 -11.29 23.29
CA LYS A 60 23.40 -11.10 22.46
C LYS A 60 23.00 -10.44 21.15
N LYS A 61 23.08 -9.11 21.10
CA LYS A 61 23.01 -8.39 19.82
C LYS A 61 24.26 -8.70 19.00
N ALA A 62 24.07 -8.98 17.71
CA ALA A 62 25.19 -9.11 16.79
C ALA A 62 25.57 -7.72 16.26
N TYR A 63 26.87 -7.42 16.25
CA TYR A 63 27.40 -6.19 15.68
C TYR A 63 27.84 -6.49 14.23
N PRO A 64 27.10 -6.01 13.23
CA PRO A 64 27.45 -6.29 11.84
C PRO A 64 28.74 -5.59 11.42
N ALA A 65 29.46 -6.22 10.51
CA ALA A 65 30.57 -5.60 9.81
C ALA A 65 30.08 -4.48 8.89
N LEU A 66 30.97 -3.52 8.59
CA LEU A 66 30.65 -2.40 7.69
C LEU A 66 30.18 -2.87 6.31
N THR A 67 30.76 -3.97 5.80
CA THR A 67 30.37 -4.60 4.53
C THR A 67 28.93 -5.10 4.56
N GLU A 68 28.52 -5.78 5.62
CA GLU A 68 27.15 -6.29 5.80
C GLU A 68 26.13 -5.13 5.88
N ILE A 69 26.50 -4.03 6.55
CA ILE A 69 25.67 -2.80 6.60
C ILE A 69 25.50 -2.22 5.18
N GLN A 70 26.56 -2.20 4.38
CA GLN A 70 26.52 -1.66 3.02
C GLN A 70 25.72 -2.56 2.07
N GLU A 71 25.84 -3.88 2.21
CA GLU A 71 25.02 -4.85 1.48
C GLU A 71 23.54 -4.65 1.76
N ASN A 72 23.14 -4.53 3.04
CA ASN A 72 21.73 -4.35 3.40
C ASN A 72 21.19 -2.99 2.95
N ARG A 73 22.00 -1.94 2.96
CA ARG A 73 21.62 -0.65 2.37
C ARG A 73 21.40 -0.75 0.85
N THR A 74 22.21 -1.55 0.17
CA THR A 74 22.08 -1.76 -1.28
C THR A 74 20.82 -2.56 -1.60
N ALA A 75 20.60 -3.68 -0.90
CA ALA A 75 19.38 -4.48 -1.03
C ALA A 75 18.10 -3.68 -0.73
N LEU A 76 18.12 -2.80 0.28
CA LEU A 76 17.01 -1.89 0.56
C LEU A 76 16.75 -0.91 -0.58
N ARG A 77 17.79 -0.36 -1.21
CA ARG A 77 17.64 0.53 -2.36
C ARG A 77 17.05 -0.19 -3.57
N GLU A 78 17.47 -1.43 -3.82
CA GLU A 78 16.89 -2.30 -4.84
C GLU A 78 15.39 -2.56 -4.58
N CYS A 79 14.99 -2.59 -3.32
CA CYS A 79 13.60 -2.72 -2.89
C CYS A 79 12.82 -1.40 -2.89
N GLY A 80 13.41 -0.29 -3.35
CA GLY A 80 12.78 1.02 -3.46
C GLY A 80 12.87 1.90 -2.19
N PHE A 81 13.67 1.50 -1.19
CA PHE A 81 13.89 2.31 0.01
C PHE A 81 15.03 3.30 -0.19
N ALA A 82 14.80 4.59 0.08
CA ALA A 82 15.83 5.61 -0.05
C ALA A 82 16.97 5.45 0.98
N ASN A 83 16.64 5.12 2.24
CA ASN A 83 17.63 4.95 3.30
C ASN A 83 17.28 3.89 4.38
N GLY A 84 16.03 3.41 4.43
CA GLY A 84 15.59 2.39 5.39
C GLY A 84 15.59 2.83 6.87
N MET A 85 15.56 4.13 7.17
CA MET A 85 15.76 4.68 8.53
C MET A 85 14.90 4.02 9.62
N TYR A 86 13.66 3.65 9.31
CA TYR A 86 12.73 3.04 10.26
C TYR A 86 12.47 1.56 9.98
N ILE A 87 13.07 0.99 8.94
CA ILE A 87 12.75 -0.37 8.47
C ILE A 87 13.24 -1.43 9.46
N GLU A 88 14.46 -1.28 9.99
CA GLU A 88 14.98 -2.19 11.03
C GLU A 88 14.06 -2.23 12.25
N LYS A 89 13.71 -1.05 12.79
CA LYS A 89 12.82 -0.95 13.96
C LYS A 89 11.44 -1.55 13.68
N LEU A 90 10.91 -1.31 12.49
CA LEU A 90 9.62 -1.85 12.07
C LEU A 90 9.67 -3.38 11.99
N ILE A 91 10.66 -3.96 11.32
CA ILE A 91 10.83 -5.41 11.18
C ILE A 91 10.91 -6.08 12.55
N VAL A 92 11.74 -5.54 13.46
CA VAL A 92 11.88 -6.10 14.81
C VAL A 92 10.56 -5.99 15.59
N SER A 93 9.89 -4.84 15.53
CA SER A 93 8.61 -4.63 16.21
C SER A 93 7.53 -5.59 15.72
N GLU A 94 7.40 -5.76 14.40
CA GLU A 94 6.37 -6.61 13.79
C GLU A 94 6.67 -8.09 14.05
N PHE A 95 7.94 -8.50 14.02
CA PHE A 95 8.32 -9.85 14.40
C PHE A 95 7.91 -10.17 15.83
N LEU A 96 8.23 -9.28 16.77
CA LEU A 96 7.90 -9.50 18.19
C LEU A 96 6.39 -9.55 18.40
N GLU A 97 5.64 -8.68 17.74
CA GLU A 97 4.17 -8.67 17.79
C GLU A 97 3.58 -9.97 17.22
N MET A 98 4.04 -10.43 16.06
CA MET A 98 3.59 -11.69 15.48
C MET A 98 4.00 -12.91 16.32
N LYS A 99 5.19 -12.89 16.93
CA LYS A 99 5.71 -13.97 17.78
C LYS A 99 4.86 -14.17 19.03
N LEU A 100 4.23 -13.12 19.57
CA LEU A 100 3.30 -13.22 20.69
C LEU A 100 2.06 -14.05 20.32
N ASN A 101 1.59 -13.93 19.08
CA ASN A 101 0.40 -14.63 18.58
C ASN A 101 0.73 -16.00 17.97
N ILE A 102 1.95 -16.20 17.48
CA ILE A 102 2.41 -17.42 16.81
C ILE A 102 3.69 -17.93 17.50
N PRO A 103 3.58 -18.77 18.55
CA PRO A 103 4.73 -19.21 19.35
C PRO A 103 5.83 -19.91 18.54
N ASP A 104 5.47 -20.62 17.47
CA ASP A 104 6.43 -21.33 16.60
C ASP A 104 6.98 -20.48 15.46
N LEU A 105 6.66 -19.18 15.42
CA LEU A 105 7.15 -18.26 14.39
C LEU A 105 8.69 -18.18 14.46
N ASN A 106 9.34 -18.55 13.36
CA ASN A 106 10.77 -18.34 13.18
C ASN A 106 11.03 -17.20 12.17
N PRO A 107 12.26 -16.65 12.11
CA PRO A 107 12.58 -15.52 11.23
C PRO A 107 12.30 -15.78 9.75
N VAL A 108 12.45 -17.02 9.28
CA VAL A 108 12.21 -17.39 7.88
C VAL A 108 10.73 -17.37 7.56
N MET A 109 9.89 -17.94 8.44
CA MET A 109 8.43 -17.87 8.31
C MET A 109 7.96 -16.42 8.34
N PHE A 110 8.47 -15.62 9.28
CA PHE A 110 8.17 -14.20 9.37
C PHE A 110 8.53 -13.47 8.08
N ALA A 111 9.73 -13.66 7.54
CA ALA A 111 10.19 -12.93 6.36
C ALA A 111 9.27 -13.18 5.14
N ASN A 112 8.78 -14.41 4.97
CA ASN A 112 7.83 -14.74 3.90
C ASN A 112 6.47 -14.06 4.12
N PHE A 113 5.88 -14.19 5.32
CA PHE A 113 4.58 -13.57 5.60
C PHE A 113 4.63 -12.04 5.56
N TYR A 114 5.71 -11.47 6.10
CA TYR A 114 5.82 -10.03 6.25
C TYR A 114 6.09 -9.32 4.92
N GLU A 115 6.87 -9.92 4.02
CA GLU A 115 7.12 -9.33 2.70
C GLU A 115 5.84 -9.13 1.89
N GLU A 116 4.94 -10.13 1.89
CA GLU A 116 3.67 -10.07 1.18
C GLU A 116 2.72 -9.00 1.73
N GLN A 117 2.79 -8.76 3.05
CA GLN A 117 1.90 -7.84 3.77
C GLN A 117 2.55 -6.46 4.04
N TYR A 118 3.70 -6.18 3.44
CA TYR A 118 4.45 -4.97 3.72
C TYR A 118 3.80 -3.72 3.10
N HIS A 119 3.56 -2.70 3.92
CA HIS A 119 3.13 -1.37 3.47
C HIS A 119 3.81 -0.24 4.26
N ASN A 120 4.20 0.86 3.59
CA ASN A 120 4.93 1.97 4.21
C ASN A 120 4.12 2.69 5.30
N ILE A 121 2.79 2.54 5.34
CA ILE A 121 1.96 3.16 6.38
C ILE A 121 2.39 2.72 7.78
N LYS A 122 2.89 1.49 7.92
CA LYS A 122 3.40 0.96 9.18
C LYS A 122 4.63 1.73 9.70
N LEU A 123 5.34 2.46 8.83
CA LEU A 123 6.48 3.31 9.22
C LEU A 123 6.04 4.57 9.96
N ALA A 124 4.78 5.02 9.79
CA ALA A 124 4.28 6.25 10.39
C ALA A 124 4.38 6.23 11.93
N LYS A 125 4.26 5.06 12.57
CA LYS A 125 4.40 4.90 14.04
C LYS A 125 5.82 5.20 14.56
N PHE A 126 6.84 5.15 13.70
CA PHE A 126 8.24 5.40 14.06
C PHE A 126 8.76 6.76 13.59
N ALA A 127 7.96 7.50 12.81
CA ALA A 127 8.31 8.84 12.38
C ALA A 127 8.44 9.81 13.56
N THR A 128 9.09 10.95 13.36
CA THR A 128 9.22 11.99 14.40
C THR A 128 7.85 12.46 14.88
N LEU A 129 7.75 12.94 16.13
CA LEU A 129 6.48 13.45 16.67
C LEU A 129 5.88 14.57 15.81
N GLU A 130 6.74 15.42 15.24
CA GLU A 130 6.33 16.45 14.28
C GLU A 130 5.73 15.85 13.01
N THR A 131 6.35 14.81 12.45
CA THR A 131 5.83 14.09 11.28
C THR A 131 4.51 13.41 11.61
N GLN A 132 4.36 12.80 12.79
CA GLN A 132 3.10 12.17 13.21
C GLN A 132 1.97 13.19 13.34
N LYS A 133 2.24 14.37 13.94
CA LYS A 133 1.28 15.48 13.99
C LYS A 133 0.90 15.97 12.59
N SER A 134 1.90 16.16 11.73
CA SER A 134 1.70 16.56 10.33
C SER A 134 0.91 15.53 9.54
N ASN A 135 1.15 14.23 9.75
CA ASN A 135 0.39 13.15 9.13
C ASN A 135 -1.08 13.20 9.54
N LYS A 136 -1.37 13.44 10.83
CA LYS A 136 -2.75 13.58 11.31
C LYS A 136 -3.46 14.73 10.61
N ILE A 137 -2.84 15.90 10.55
CA ILE A 137 -3.36 17.07 9.82
C ILE A 137 -3.56 16.73 8.33
N THR A 138 -2.58 16.08 7.70
CA THR A 138 -2.66 15.68 6.28
C THR A 138 -3.86 14.75 6.03
N LYS A 139 -4.11 13.79 6.92
CA LYS A 139 -5.26 12.90 6.83
C LYS A 139 -6.58 13.66 7.00
N GLU A 140 -6.65 14.59 7.96
CA GLU A 140 -7.84 15.45 8.16
C GLU A 140 -8.16 16.30 6.90
N TYR A 141 -7.14 16.89 6.26
CA TYR A 141 -7.33 17.60 4.99
C TYR A 141 -7.80 16.66 3.87
N TYR A 142 -7.20 15.47 3.75
CA TYR A 142 -7.63 14.47 2.78
C TYR A 142 -9.10 14.08 2.98
N ASP A 143 -9.51 13.81 4.22
CA ASP A 143 -10.88 13.41 4.55
C ASP A 143 -11.88 14.54 4.31
N THR A 144 -11.49 15.79 4.61
CA THR A 144 -12.29 16.98 4.34
C THR A 144 -12.47 17.19 2.84
N THR A 145 -11.39 17.14 2.05
CA THR A 145 -11.48 17.26 0.59
C THR A 145 -12.27 16.11 -0.02
N ARG A 146 -12.12 14.88 0.49
CA ARG A 146 -12.95 13.74 0.08
C ARG A 146 -14.43 14.00 0.37
N GLY A 147 -14.76 14.51 1.56
CA GLY A 147 -16.13 14.90 1.93
C GLY A 147 -16.71 15.94 0.98
N PHE A 148 -15.96 17.02 0.71
CA PHE A 148 -16.34 18.04 -0.26
C PHE A 148 -16.62 17.45 -1.66
N LEU A 149 -15.77 16.55 -2.16
CA LEU A 149 -16.01 15.91 -3.46
C LEU A 149 -17.26 15.03 -3.48
N ILE A 150 -17.58 14.36 -2.37
CA ILE A 150 -18.83 13.60 -2.21
C ILE A 150 -20.04 14.54 -2.25
N GLU A 151 -19.96 15.72 -1.62
CA GLU A 151 -21.02 16.73 -1.68
C GLU A 151 -21.24 17.22 -3.12
N ILE A 152 -20.17 17.54 -3.84
CA ILE A 152 -20.24 17.90 -5.28
C ILE A 152 -20.95 16.80 -6.08
N GLN A 153 -20.63 15.53 -5.83
CA GLN A 153 -21.32 14.40 -6.47
C GLN A 153 -22.82 14.32 -6.15
N GLY A 154 -23.23 14.76 -4.96
CA GLY A 154 -24.62 14.80 -4.53
C GLY A 154 -25.51 15.70 -5.38
N TYR A 155 -24.94 16.72 -6.04
CA TYR A 155 -25.67 17.63 -6.91
C TYR A 155 -25.96 17.09 -8.32
N PHE A 156 -25.41 15.93 -8.71
CA PHE A 156 -25.65 15.38 -10.05
C PHE A 156 -26.90 14.51 -10.10
N GLU A 157 -27.73 14.76 -11.13
CA GLU A 157 -29.00 14.07 -11.37
C GLU A 157 -28.85 12.74 -12.15
N ALA A 158 -27.70 12.49 -12.80
CA ALA A 158 -27.47 11.32 -13.67
C ALA A 158 -26.62 10.20 -13.04
N LEU A 159 -26.92 8.95 -13.42
CA LEU A 159 -26.27 7.72 -12.92
C LEU A 159 -24.76 7.65 -13.21
N ASP A 160 -24.29 8.16 -14.35
CA ASP A 160 -22.88 8.08 -14.76
C ASP A 160 -21.96 9.07 -14.00
N LEU A 161 -22.49 10.22 -13.59
CA LEU A 161 -21.76 11.26 -12.82
C LEU A 161 -21.56 10.90 -11.34
N ARG A 162 -22.31 9.91 -10.83
CA ARG A 162 -22.18 9.40 -9.46
C ARG A 162 -21.21 8.22 -9.35
N THR A 163 -20.44 7.92 -10.40
CA THR A 163 -19.44 6.86 -10.31
C THR A 163 -18.34 7.26 -9.34
N ARG A 164 -18.26 6.54 -8.22
CA ARG A 164 -17.29 6.71 -7.14
C ARG A 164 -16.53 5.41 -6.97
N ILE A 165 -15.20 5.50 -6.94
CA ILE A 165 -14.32 4.36 -6.65
C ILE A 165 -13.48 4.74 -5.45
N GLU A 166 -13.52 3.87 -4.44
CA GLU A 166 -12.69 4.00 -3.25
C GLU A 166 -11.87 2.74 -3.08
N CYS A 167 -10.59 2.92 -2.79
CA CYS A 167 -9.68 1.81 -2.54
C CYS A 167 -8.85 2.11 -1.30
N ASN A 168 -8.87 1.19 -0.35
CA ASN A 168 -7.91 1.15 0.74
C ASN A 168 -6.79 0.16 0.40
N PHE A 169 -5.56 0.64 0.34
CA PHE A 169 -4.38 -0.15 0.01
C PHE A 169 -3.64 -0.64 1.26
N THR A 170 -4.07 -0.24 2.46
CA THR A 170 -3.50 -0.76 3.70
C THR A 170 -4.05 -2.12 4.10
N GLU A 171 -5.18 -2.54 3.51
CA GLU A 171 -5.96 -3.71 3.90
C GLU A 171 -6.02 -4.83 2.84
N THR A 172 -5.46 -4.62 1.64
CA THR A 172 -5.49 -5.60 0.54
C THR A 172 -4.10 -5.90 -0.02
N GLU A 173 -3.89 -7.14 -0.48
CA GLU A 173 -2.66 -7.76 -1.04
C GLU A 173 -2.11 -7.09 -2.32
N ASN A 174 -2.10 -5.76 -2.38
CA ASN A 174 -1.58 -5.01 -3.50
C ASN A 174 -0.06 -4.81 -3.32
N TRP A 175 0.68 -5.92 -3.38
CA TRP A 175 2.15 -5.99 -3.23
C TRP A 175 2.91 -5.00 -4.12
N ASN A 176 2.29 -4.55 -5.23
CA ASN A 176 2.83 -3.57 -6.15
C ASN A 176 2.65 -2.10 -5.71
N ASN A 177 1.99 -1.81 -4.59
CA ASN A 177 1.70 -0.44 -4.17
C ASN A 177 1.99 -0.18 -2.70
N ARG A 178 3.28 -0.12 -2.36
CA ARG A 178 3.78 0.17 -0.99
C ARG A 178 3.57 1.62 -0.53
N PHE A 179 3.13 2.51 -1.43
CA PHE A 179 3.12 3.96 -1.22
C PHE A 179 1.73 4.56 -1.12
N ARG A 180 0.72 4.01 -1.79
CA ARG A 180 -0.64 4.59 -1.72
C ARG A 180 -1.34 4.04 -0.50
N VAL A 181 -1.95 4.91 0.29
CA VAL A 181 -2.74 4.52 1.47
C VAL A 181 -4.21 4.39 1.05
N GLU A 182 -4.75 5.46 0.45
CA GLU A 182 -6.15 5.53 0.04
C GLU A 182 -6.25 6.21 -1.33
N GLU A 183 -7.25 5.82 -2.12
CA GLU A 183 -7.59 6.45 -3.39
C GLU A 183 -9.09 6.68 -3.46
N PHE A 184 -9.46 7.89 -3.89
CA PHE A 184 -10.82 8.33 -4.12
C PHE A 184 -10.92 8.88 -5.54
N ILE A 185 -11.85 8.35 -6.33
CA ILE A 185 -11.99 8.71 -7.74
C ILE A 185 -13.46 8.99 -8.05
N THR A 186 -13.68 10.09 -8.77
CA THR A 186 -14.92 10.47 -9.42
C THR A 186 -14.69 10.60 -10.93
N SER A 187 -15.74 10.88 -11.71
CA SER A 187 -15.63 11.17 -13.15
C SER A 187 -14.82 12.43 -13.48
N PHE A 188 -14.67 13.35 -12.52
CA PHE A 188 -14.06 14.66 -12.71
C PHE A 188 -12.79 14.88 -11.89
N THR A 189 -12.54 14.06 -10.85
CA THR A 189 -11.40 14.25 -9.94
C THR A 189 -10.84 12.92 -9.49
N LYS A 190 -9.52 12.89 -9.25
CA LYS A 190 -8.86 11.84 -8.47
C LYS A 190 -8.17 12.49 -7.29
N LEU A 191 -8.32 11.89 -6.12
CA LEU A 191 -7.63 12.23 -4.88
C LEU A 191 -6.94 10.97 -4.35
N SER A 192 -5.71 11.09 -3.86
CA SER A 192 -4.97 9.95 -3.32
C SER A 192 -4.13 10.36 -2.13
N LEU A 193 -4.26 9.62 -1.04
CA LEU A 193 -3.38 9.72 0.11
C LEU A 193 -2.22 8.76 -0.09
N ASN A 194 -1.00 9.25 0.07
CA ASN A 194 0.22 8.47 -0.13
C ASN A 194 1.12 8.59 1.09
N VAL A 195 2.06 7.67 1.21
CA VAL A 195 3.05 7.58 2.28
C VAL A 195 4.42 7.27 1.66
N ASN A 196 5.44 8.01 2.08
CA ASN A 196 6.81 7.77 1.63
C ASN A 196 7.57 6.81 2.55
N THR A 197 8.83 6.52 2.21
CA THR A 197 9.71 5.60 2.98
C THR A 197 10.14 6.15 4.34
N PHE A 198 9.76 7.38 4.68
CA PHE A 198 9.95 8.00 6.00
C PHE A 198 8.67 7.96 6.84
N GLY A 199 7.60 7.34 6.34
CA GLY A 199 6.30 7.33 7.01
C GLY A 199 5.58 8.68 6.97
N LYS A 200 5.99 9.62 6.10
CA LYS A 200 5.34 10.92 5.93
C LYS A 200 4.24 10.83 4.88
N LEU A 201 3.07 11.38 5.20
CA LEU A 201 1.90 11.41 4.31
C LEU A 201 1.95 12.56 3.32
N SER A 202 1.32 12.37 2.17
CA SER A 202 1.09 13.41 1.16
C SER A 202 -0.19 13.15 0.36
N ILE A 203 -0.75 14.21 -0.20
CA ILE A 203 -1.95 14.18 -1.03
C ILE A 203 -1.54 14.42 -2.48
N ASN A 204 -1.93 13.50 -3.36
CA ASN A 204 -1.86 13.72 -4.80
C ASN A 204 -3.28 13.90 -5.33
N TYR A 205 -3.45 14.82 -6.27
CA TYR A 205 -4.75 15.01 -6.91
C TYR A 205 -4.62 15.23 -8.42
N PHE A 206 -5.74 15.04 -9.11
CA PHE A 206 -5.92 15.34 -10.51
C PHE A 206 -7.33 15.87 -10.72
N ILE A 207 -7.46 16.91 -11.55
CA ILE A 207 -8.74 17.48 -11.98
C ILE A 207 -8.86 17.24 -13.48
N ASN A 208 -10.01 16.73 -13.93
CA ASN A 208 -10.31 16.53 -15.33
C ASN A 208 -10.33 17.88 -16.07
N PRO A 209 -9.61 18.04 -17.19
CA PRO A 209 -9.66 19.26 -17.99
C PRO A 209 -11.08 19.69 -18.42
N HIS A 210 -12.01 18.74 -18.57
CA HIS A 210 -13.43 19.00 -18.88
C HIS A 210 -14.31 19.11 -17.63
N LEU A 211 -13.74 19.49 -16.48
CA LEU A 211 -14.49 19.63 -15.22
C LEU A 211 -15.81 20.38 -15.41
N ARG A 212 -15.78 21.57 -16.03
CA ARG A 212 -16.97 22.42 -16.26
C ARG A 212 -18.04 21.73 -17.11
N GLU A 213 -17.65 20.94 -18.10
CA GLU A 213 -18.59 20.17 -18.94
C GLU A 213 -19.25 19.04 -18.15
N LEU A 214 -18.49 18.45 -17.20
CA LEU A 214 -18.95 17.33 -16.39
C LEU A 214 -19.85 17.77 -15.23
N VAL A 215 -19.48 18.87 -14.55
CA VAL A 215 -20.13 19.26 -13.29
C VAL A 215 -20.87 20.60 -13.37
N GLY A 216 -20.78 21.31 -14.49
CA GLY A 216 -21.30 22.67 -14.66
C GLY A 216 -20.33 23.74 -14.14
N GLU A 217 -20.46 24.96 -14.68
CA GLU A 217 -19.57 26.09 -14.37
C GLU A 217 -19.46 26.37 -12.86
N SER A 218 -20.60 26.56 -12.18
CA SER A 218 -20.60 26.96 -10.77
C SER A 218 -19.96 25.92 -9.84
N LEU A 219 -20.17 24.62 -10.07
CA LEU A 219 -19.56 23.56 -9.27
C LEU A 219 -18.10 23.35 -9.68
N GLY A 220 -17.78 23.54 -10.96
CA GLY A 220 -16.42 23.49 -11.48
C GLY A 220 -15.53 24.55 -10.83
N ASP A 221 -16.00 25.80 -10.77
CA ASP A 221 -15.30 26.90 -10.10
C ASP A 221 -15.10 26.62 -8.61
N ALA A 222 -16.09 26.02 -7.93
CA ALA A 222 -15.97 25.64 -6.53
C ALA A 222 -14.90 24.56 -6.31
N VAL A 223 -14.85 23.55 -7.19
CA VAL A 223 -13.82 22.49 -7.14
C VAL A 223 -12.43 23.06 -7.42
N GLU A 224 -12.26 23.86 -8.46
CA GLU A 224 -10.98 24.50 -8.78
C GLU A 224 -10.50 25.38 -7.64
N LYS A 225 -11.38 26.21 -7.06
CA LYS A 225 -11.06 27.06 -5.92
C LYS A 225 -10.63 26.24 -4.71
N HIS A 226 -11.35 25.17 -4.36
CA HIS A 226 -11.00 24.32 -3.23
C HIS A 226 -9.60 23.70 -3.38
N PHE A 227 -9.27 23.19 -4.58
CA PHE A 227 -7.93 22.64 -4.83
C PHE A 227 -6.84 23.71 -4.91
N ALA A 228 -7.15 24.91 -5.39
CA ALA A 228 -6.22 26.03 -5.37
C ALA A 228 -5.88 26.46 -3.93
N GLU A 229 -6.87 26.49 -3.03
CA GLU A 229 -6.67 26.75 -1.60
C GLU A 229 -5.85 25.62 -0.95
N LEU A 230 -6.14 24.36 -1.27
CA LEU A 230 -5.38 23.21 -0.76
C LEU A 230 -3.91 23.24 -1.22
N ALA A 231 -3.66 23.54 -2.50
CA ALA A 231 -2.33 23.51 -3.11
C ALA A 231 -1.47 24.74 -2.78
N ASN A 232 -2.08 25.90 -2.49
CA ASN A 232 -1.35 27.14 -2.20
C ASN A 232 -1.41 27.55 -0.71
N GLY A 233 -2.22 26.87 0.10
CA GLY A 233 -2.35 27.13 1.53
C GLY A 233 -1.30 26.45 2.39
N GLU A 234 -1.68 26.12 3.63
CA GLU A 234 -0.82 25.50 4.63
C GLU A 234 -0.27 24.12 4.19
N MET A 235 -0.98 23.45 3.27
CA MET A 235 -0.67 22.11 2.81
C MET A 235 0.15 22.05 1.52
N LYS A 236 0.65 23.19 1.00
CA LYS A 236 1.36 23.27 -0.29
C LYS A 236 2.52 22.27 -0.45
N ASP A 237 3.26 22.00 0.62
CA ASP A 237 4.44 21.12 0.58
C ASP A 237 4.08 19.63 0.66
N PHE A 238 2.79 19.33 0.88
CA PHE A 238 2.23 18.00 1.06
C PHE A 238 1.25 17.64 -0.06
N VAL A 239 0.84 18.62 -0.87
CA VAL A 239 -0.18 18.48 -1.89
C VAL A 239 0.46 18.65 -3.25
N LYS A 240 0.21 17.73 -4.16
CA LYS A 240 0.74 17.80 -5.53
C LYS A 240 -0.29 17.40 -6.56
N MET A 241 -0.44 18.22 -7.60
CA MET A 241 -1.16 17.80 -8.79
C MET A 241 -0.30 16.80 -9.59
N VAL A 242 -0.85 15.62 -9.88
CA VAL A 242 -0.15 14.56 -10.61
C VAL A 242 -1.02 14.12 -11.79
N PRO A 243 -0.47 13.98 -13.00
CA PRO A 243 -1.23 13.49 -14.15
C PRO A 243 -1.76 12.06 -13.93
N LEU A 244 -2.82 11.70 -14.65
CA LEU A 244 -3.36 10.34 -14.63
C LEU A 244 -2.37 9.35 -15.26
N ASN A 245 -1.60 8.68 -14.40
CA ASN A 245 -0.66 7.63 -14.80
C ASN A 245 -1.30 6.23 -14.85
N ARG A 246 -2.63 6.13 -14.71
CA ARG A 246 -3.40 4.88 -14.83
C ARG A 246 -4.56 5.14 -15.79
N ARG A 247 -4.87 4.14 -16.63
CA ARG A 247 -6.03 4.17 -17.52
C ARG A 247 -7.30 4.09 -16.68
N TYR A 248 -8.01 5.21 -16.61
CA TYR A 248 -9.38 5.30 -16.12
C TYR A 248 -10.28 5.73 -17.28
N ASP A 249 -9.99 5.22 -18.48
CA ASP A 249 -10.56 5.67 -19.76
C ASP A 249 -12.11 5.63 -19.75
N LYS A 250 -12.68 4.66 -19.02
CA LYS A 250 -14.13 4.54 -18.78
C LYS A 250 -14.73 5.73 -18.01
N TYR A 251 -13.93 6.41 -17.18
CA TYR A 251 -14.38 7.45 -16.25
C TYR A 251 -13.96 8.87 -16.66
N PHE A 252 -12.90 9.00 -17.46
CA PHE A 252 -12.37 10.31 -17.87
C PHE A 252 -12.57 10.64 -19.37
N LYS A 253 -13.00 9.67 -20.21
CA LYS A 253 -13.10 9.71 -21.69
C LYS A 253 -11.80 10.19 -22.39
N GLU A 254 -11.47 9.59 -23.52
CA GLU A 254 -10.28 10.01 -24.29
C GLU A 254 -10.45 11.45 -24.77
N ILE A 255 -9.69 12.35 -24.14
CA ILE A 255 -9.52 13.71 -24.64
C ILE A 255 -8.26 13.69 -25.48
N GLN A 256 -8.42 13.98 -26.77
CA GLN A 256 -7.32 14.15 -27.70
C GLN A 256 -6.30 15.15 -27.14
N THR A 257 -5.10 14.65 -26.89
CA THR A 257 -3.82 15.39 -26.77
C THR A 257 -3.89 16.75 -26.07
N ILE A 258 -3.94 16.73 -24.73
CA ILE A 258 -3.64 17.90 -23.89
C ILE A 258 -2.24 17.70 -23.27
N PRO A 259 -1.38 18.73 -23.18
CA PRO A 259 -0.08 18.62 -22.52
C PRO A 259 -0.28 18.13 -21.08
N ASN A 260 0.46 17.08 -20.68
CA ASN A 260 0.38 16.31 -19.41
C ASN A 260 -0.32 14.94 -19.48
N TYR A 261 -0.91 14.55 -20.62
CA TYR A 261 -1.30 13.15 -20.86
C TYR A 261 -0.13 12.35 -21.45
N LYS A 262 0.36 11.31 -20.74
CA LYS A 262 1.23 10.30 -21.36
C LYS A 262 0.31 9.21 -21.93
N VAL A 263 -0.07 9.35 -23.19
CA VAL A 263 -0.84 8.33 -23.91
C VAL A 263 0.13 7.26 -24.42
N THR A 264 0.07 6.06 -23.84
CA THR A 264 0.61 4.87 -24.51
C THR A 264 -0.53 4.30 -25.36
N VAL A 265 -0.53 4.63 -26.65
CA VAL A 265 -1.44 4.00 -27.63
C VAL A 265 -0.94 2.57 -27.83
N THR A 266 -1.75 1.59 -27.47
CA THR A 266 -1.58 0.21 -27.93
C THR A 266 -2.76 -0.06 -28.85
N GLU A 267 -2.46 -0.31 -30.12
CA GLU A 267 -3.46 -0.69 -31.14
C GLU A 267 -4.29 -1.86 -30.62
N GLN A 268 -5.62 -1.71 -30.64
CA GLN A 268 -6.51 -2.83 -30.42
C GLN A 268 -6.43 -3.74 -31.65
N ASN A 269 -5.79 -4.90 -31.49
CA ASN A 269 -5.97 -6.01 -32.42
C ASN A 269 -7.46 -6.36 -32.48
N SER A 270 -8.04 -6.14 -33.65
CA SER A 270 -9.39 -6.54 -34.01
C SER A 270 -9.45 -8.06 -34.08
N LEU A 271 -10.38 -8.68 -33.35
CA LEU A 271 -10.87 -10.03 -33.59
C LEU A 271 -12.38 -9.96 -33.81
#